data_AF-A0A7Y4R8K3-F1
#
_entry.id   AF-A0A7Y4R8K3-F1
#
_cell.length_a   1.000
_cell.length_b   1.000
_cell.length_c   1.000
_cell.angle_alpha   90.00
_cell.angle_beta   90.00
_cell.angle_gamma   90.00
#
_symmetry.space_group_name_H-M   'P 1'
#
loop_
_entity.id
_entity.type
_entity.pdbx_description
1 polymer ?
#
loop_
_entity_poly.entity_id
_entity_poly.type
_entity_poly.pdbx_seq_one_letter_code
_entity_poly.pdbx_strand_id
1 'polypeptide(L)'
;MRTIISLLSVAVVASAASAQDRAAQRTDREIQRSLIEFRLAADSERGGHDAMALPDGQTIYVSRKPILNDGDVAHTESVTAAGRDAIQIDLTEAAAGRIAGLTADAQADRIAVLIDGKLVVAPVVASALTRGRMQISGLTTADADRVMNSLSSRDVARRDNLVLVPSAAAGTAADTFHVEIFANNVKKLRGYQITLDAVGGDAGSLKFEQAEVDTGRGDYIFGGTESYRAINPTLKRIANALPSGGVDGVGRVYLGTYTFKPTADAKGTFRIVTVNRGNETVLLGPNSEALDMNVSAQTTISIK
;
A
#
# COMPACT_ATOMS: atom_id res chain seq x y z
N MET A 1 24.53 -11.13 70.90
CA MET A 1 23.91 -10.05 70.10
C MET A 1 24.60 -10.08 68.73
N ARG A 2 24.09 -10.85 67.75
CA ARG A 2 23.18 -10.40 66.65
C ARG A 2 23.78 -9.16 65.94
N THR A 3 24.19 -9.13 64.67
CA THR A 3 23.69 -9.81 63.45
C THR A 3 24.71 -9.64 62.30
N ILE A 4 24.81 -10.65 61.42
CA ILE A 4 25.54 -10.69 60.14
C ILE A 4 24.74 -9.91 59.09
N ILE A 5 25.36 -9.02 58.31
CA ILE A 5 24.75 -8.43 57.10
C ILE A 5 25.48 -8.98 55.86
N SER A 6 24.80 -9.89 55.16
CA SER A 6 24.99 -10.17 53.73
C SER A 6 24.16 -9.18 52.92
N LEU A 7 24.65 -8.71 51.76
CA LEU A 7 23.89 -8.80 50.50
C LEU A 7 24.72 -8.44 49.26
N LEU A 8 24.69 -9.39 48.33
CA LEU A 8 25.04 -9.34 46.91
C LEU A 8 24.44 -8.11 46.20
N SER A 9 25.17 -7.57 45.23
CA SER A 9 24.59 -6.81 44.12
C SER A 9 25.28 -7.24 42.83
N VAL A 10 24.68 -8.21 42.13
CA VAL A 10 25.05 -8.54 40.75
C VAL A 10 24.24 -7.61 39.84
N ALA A 11 24.92 -6.69 39.17
CA ALA A 11 24.31 -5.80 38.20
C ALA A 11 23.95 -6.59 36.92
N VAL A 12 22.65 -6.71 36.64
CA VAL A 12 22.13 -7.12 35.33
C VAL A 12 22.17 -5.89 34.42
N VAL A 13 23.18 -5.78 33.55
CA VAL A 13 23.18 -4.81 32.45
C VAL A 13 23.57 -5.54 31.17
N ALA A 14 22.60 -6.17 30.50
CA ALA A 14 22.80 -6.78 29.19
C ALA A 14 21.52 -6.86 28.33
N SER A 15 20.59 -5.89 28.43
CA SER A 15 19.33 -5.91 27.67
C SER A 15 19.09 -4.72 26.75
N ALA A 16 19.87 -3.64 26.84
CA ALA A 16 19.68 -2.44 26.00
C ALA A 16 20.40 -2.50 24.63
N ALA A 17 21.53 -3.19 24.54
CA ALA A 17 22.34 -3.23 23.32
C ALA A 17 21.70 -4.02 22.16
N SER A 18 20.86 -5.02 22.45
CA SER A 18 20.22 -5.87 21.44
C SER A 18 18.96 -5.26 20.81
N ALA A 19 18.40 -4.20 21.40
CA ALA A 19 17.24 -3.49 20.86
C ALA A 19 17.63 -2.46 19.78
N GLN A 20 18.75 -1.75 19.98
CA GLN A 20 19.26 -0.80 18.99
C GLN A 20 19.84 -1.50 17.76
N ASP A 21 20.51 -2.64 17.92
CA ASP A 21 21.05 -3.43 16.81
C ASP A 21 19.93 -4.02 15.93
N ARG A 22 18.81 -4.41 16.55
CA ARG A 22 17.59 -4.85 15.82
C ARG A 22 16.84 -3.71 15.17
N ALA A 23 16.85 -2.51 15.74
CA ALA A 23 16.26 -1.33 15.13
C ALA A 23 17.06 -0.89 13.90
N ALA A 24 18.39 -0.84 14.00
CA ALA A 24 19.28 -0.54 12.89
C ALA A 24 19.19 -1.59 11.77
N GLN A 25 19.18 -2.88 12.11
CA GLN A 25 18.97 -3.96 11.12
C GLN A 25 17.57 -3.95 10.50
N ARG A 26 16.54 -3.45 11.21
CA ARG A 26 15.20 -3.23 10.63
C ARG A 26 15.23 -2.06 9.65
N THR A 27 15.89 -0.95 9.98
CA THR A 27 16.02 0.21 9.10
C THR A 27 16.84 -0.10 7.84
N ASP A 28 17.90 -0.90 7.94
CA ASP A 28 18.70 -1.34 6.77
C ASP A 28 17.94 -2.32 5.87
N ARG A 29 17.10 -3.20 6.44
CA ARG A 29 16.22 -4.08 5.65
C ARG A 29 15.02 -3.35 5.03
N GLU A 30 14.60 -2.23 5.61
CA GLU A 30 13.48 -1.42 5.13
C GLU A 30 13.86 -0.49 3.95
N ILE A 31 15.17 -0.26 3.73
CA ILE A 31 15.71 0.67 2.72
C ILE A 31 16.40 -0.01 1.53
N GLN A 32 16.61 -1.34 1.53
CA GLN A 32 17.03 -2.05 0.30
C GLN A 32 15.81 -2.40 -0.58
N ARG A 33 15.06 -1.39 -1.00
CA ARG A 33 14.00 -1.55 -2.01
C ARG A 33 14.64 -1.48 -3.38
N SER A 34 14.70 -2.62 -4.07
CA SER A 34 15.23 -2.64 -5.43
C SER A 34 14.31 -1.87 -6.37
N LEU A 35 14.88 -0.91 -7.11
CA LEU A 35 14.17 -0.18 -8.16
C LEU A 35 13.96 -1.11 -9.35
N ILE A 36 12.71 -1.30 -9.75
CA ILE A 36 12.37 -2.11 -10.93
C ILE A 36 11.94 -1.17 -12.05
N GLU A 37 12.60 -1.32 -13.19
CA GLU A 37 12.29 -0.57 -14.41
C GLU A 37 12.03 -1.51 -15.57
N PHE A 38 11.08 -1.12 -16.40
CA PHE A 38 10.81 -1.74 -17.68
C PHE A 38 11.20 -0.77 -18.77
N ARG A 39 11.98 -1.24 -19.74
CA ARG A 39 12.52 -0.46 -20.84
C ARG A 39 12.22 -1.18 -22.16
N LEU A 40 12.09 -0.42 -23.24
CA LEU A 40 12.04 -1.02 -24.57
C LEU A 40 13.42 -1.58 -24.88
N ALA A 41 13.47 -2.71 -25.57
CA ALA A 41 14.71 -3.29 -26.03
C ALA A 41 14.58 -3.82 -27.47
N ALA A 42 15.71 -3.82 -28.16
CA ALA A 42 15.85 -4.29 -29.52
C ALA A 42 17.04 -5.25 -29.64
N ASP A 43 16.95 -6.18 -30.59
CA ASP A 43 18.05 -7.12 -30.91
C ASP A 43 19.17 -6.45 -31.75
N SER A 44 18.92 -5.25 -32.27
CA SER A 44 19.85 -4.48 -33.10
C SER A 44 19.98 -3.04 -32.63
N GLU A 45 21.09 -2.39 -33.01
CA GLU A 45 21.39 -1.03 -32.58
C GLU A 45 20.32 -0.03 -33.05
N ARG A 46 19.92 0.85 -32.13
CA ARG A 46 18.90 1.86 -32.39
C ARG A 46 19.23 3.15 -31.65
N GLY A 47 19.00 4.29 -32.31
CA GLY A 47 19.16 5.60 -31.68
C GLY A 47 18.41 5.69 -30.35
N GLY A 48 19.04 6.27 -29.33
CA GLY A 48 18.46 6.43 -27.99
C GLY A 48 18.46 5.16 -27.12
N HIS A 49 19.11 4.08 -27.57
CA HIS A 49 19.33 2.86 -26.81
C HIS A 49 20.82 2.71 -26.46
N ASP A 50 21.10 2.05 -25.35
CA ASP A 50 22.46 1.71 -24.92
C ASP A 50 22.62 0.19 -24.94
N ALA A 51 23.81 -0.28 -25.33
CA ALA A 51 24.12 -1.71 -25.35
C ALA A 51 24.25 -2.25 -23.93
N MET A 52 23.54 -3.34 -23.63
CA MET A 52 23.58 -4.04 -22.35
C MET A 52 23.69 -5.55 -22.57
N ALA A 53 24.43 -6.23 -21.71
CA ALA A 53 24.55 -7.68 -21.73
C ALA A 53 23.46 -8.33 -20.86
N LEU A 54 22.75 -9.31 -21.42
CA LEU A 54 21.92 -10.25 -20.69
C LEU A 54 22.80 -11.20 -19.84
N PRO A 55 22.23 -11.88 -18.83
CA PRO A 55 22.99 -12.85 -18.02
C PRO A 55 23.62 -14.00 -18.81
N ASP A 56 23.10 -14.34 -19.98
CA ASP A 56 23.64 -15.35 -20.89
C ASP A 56 24.76 -14.82 -21.80
N GLY A 57 25.12 -13.54 -21.68
CA GLY A 57 26.14 -12.87 -22.48
C GLY A 57 25.63 -12.26 -23.78
N GLN A 58 24.36 -12.47 -24.16
CA GLN A 58 23.77 -11.84 -25.33
C GLN A 58 23.71 -10.31 -25.14
N THR A 59 24.21 -9.55 -26.11
CA THR A 59 24.04 -8.10 -26.11
C THR A 59 22.70 -7.72 -26.72
N ILE A 60 21.96 -6.85 -26.03
CA ILE A 60 20.73 -6.22 -26.53
C ILE A 60 20.84 -4.70 -26.36
N TYR A 61 20.01 -3.95 -27.07
CA TYR A 61 20.01 -2.49 -27.02
C TYR A 61 18.78 -2.00 -26.26
N VAL A 62 19.00 -1.36 -25.11
CA VAL A 62 17.94 -0.99 -24.15
C VAL A 62 17.71 0.52 -24.16
N SER A 63 16.45 0.95 -24.17
CA SER A 63 16.11 2.37 -24.21
C SER A 63 16.65 3.13 -22.98
N ARG A 64 17.16 4.34 -23.19
CA ARG A 64 17.68 5.18 -22.10
C ARG A 64 16.61 5.60 -21.07
N LYS A 65 15.37 5.73 -21.54
CA LYS A 65 14.23 6.10 -20.70
C LYS A 65 13.41 4.85 -20.34
N PRO A 66 13.02 4.68 -19.07
CA PRO A 66 12.04 3.68 -18.68
C PRO A 66 10.67 3.99 -19.27
N ILE A 67 9.96 2.94 -19.67
CA ILE A 67 8.56 3.01 -20.13
C ILE A 67 7.57 2.72 -19.02
N LEU A 68 7.97 1.86 -18.07
CA LEU A 68 7.27 1.60 -16.83
C LEU A 68 8.28 1.49 -15.70
N ASN A 69 7.82 1.70 -14.49
CA ASN A 69 8.56 1.39 -13.27
C ASN A 69 7.67 0.64 -12.28
N ASP A 70 8.23 0.30 -11.13
CA ASP A 70 7.49 -0.23 -9.97
C ASP A 70 6.30 0.65 -9.52
N GLY A 71 6.29 1.95 -9.90
CA GLY A 71 5.20 2.92 -9.83
C GLY A 71 3.96 2.56 -10.68
N ASP A 72 4.09 1.65 -11.63
CA ASP A 72 3.05 1.35 -12.61
C ASP A 72 2.38 -0.02 -12.42
N VAL A 73 2.87 -0.80 -11.46
CA VAL A 73 2.36 -2.13 -11.12
C VAL A 73 1.21 -2.00 -10.11
N ALA A 74 0.09 -2.65 -10.42
CA ALA A 74 -1.10 -2.71 -9.57
C ALA A 74 -1.17 -4.01 -8.76
N HIS A 75 -0.69 -5.12 -9.33
CA HIS A 75 -0.61 -6.39 -8.64
C HIS A 75 0.49 -7.30 -9.22
N THR A 76 1.10 -8.12 -8.36
CA THR A 76 1.98 -9.21 -8.77
C THR A 76 1.66 -10.54 -8.11
N GLU A 77 1.79 -11.62 -8.90
CA GLU A 77 1.70 -12.98 -8.40
C GLU A 77 2.72 -13.90 -9.09
N SER A 78 3.21 -14.91 -8.36
CA SER A 78 3.96 -16.01 -8.95
C SER A 78 3.00 -16.97 -9.64
N VAL A 79 3.30 -17.31 -10.88
CA VAL A 79 2.52 -18.25 -11.69
C VAL A 79 3.44 -19.30 -12.31
N THR A 80 2.87 -20.43 -12.68
CA THR A 80 3.56 -21.40 -13.54
C THR A 80 3.00 -21.29 -14.94
N ALA A 81 3.86 -20.99 -15.92
CA ALA A 81 3.48 -20.84 -17.31
C ALA A 81 4.37 -21.72 -18.20
N ALA A 82 3.75 -22.55 -19.05
CA ALA A 82 4.44 -23.55 -19.87
C ALA A 82 5.41 -24.44 -19.06
N GLY A 83 5.04 -24.78 -17.81
CA GLY A 83 5.86 -25.61 -16.92
C GLY A 83 7.09 -24.93 -16.33
N ARG A 84 7.19 -23.59 -16.42
CA ARG A 84 8.27 -22.80 -15.83
C ARG A 84 7.70 -21.72 -14.91
N ASP A 85 8.47 -21.37 -13.89
CA ASP A 85 8.12 -20.27 -13.01
C ASP A 85 8.15 -18.95 -13.78
N ALA A 86 7.13 -18.15 -13.54
CA ALA A 86 6.96 -16.83 -14.11
C ALA A 86 6.30 -15.90 -13.08
N ILE A 87 6.45 -14.61 -13.33
CA ILE A 87 5.77 -13.58 -12.55
C ILE A 87 4.70 -12.97 -13.45
N GLN A 88 3.44 -13.03 -13.02
CA GLN A 88 2.38 -12.24 -13.63
C GLN A 88 2.35 -10.87 -12.96
N ILE A 89 2.27 -9.83 -13.78
CA ILE A 89 2.17 -8.44 -13.37
C ILE A 89 0.91 -7.86 -14.00
N ASP A 90 -0.01 -7.41 -13.16
CA ASP A 90 -1.11 -6.56 -13.57
C ASP A 90 -0.71 -5.09 -13.38
N LEU A 91 -0.85 -4.29 -14.42
CA LEU A 91 -0.53 -2.87 -14.45
C LEU A 91 -1.74 -2.04 -14.04
N THR A 92 -1.47 -0.82 -13.58
CA THR A 92 -2.51 0.22 -13.43
C THR A 92 -3.13 0.55 -14.80
N GLU A 93 -4.37 1.06 -14.82
CA GLU A 93 -5.05 1.42 -16.08
C GLU A 93 -4.26 2.46 -16.89
N ALA A 94 -3.70 3.47 -16.21
CA ALA A 94 -2.86 4.49 -16.84
C ALA A 94 -1.60 3.90 -17.49
N ALA A 95 -0.97 2.92 -16.84
CA ALA A 95 0.20 2.22 -17.36
C ALA A 95 -0.14 1.28 -18.52
N ALA A 96 -1.27 0.56 -18.42
CA ALA A 96 -1.80 -0.29 -19.47
C ALA A 96 -2.02 0.50 -20.78
N GLY A 97 -2.60 1.69 -20.69
CA GLY A 97 -2.79 2.58 -21.84
C GLY A 97 -1.46 2.99 -22.50
N ARG A 98 -0.44 3.33 -21.69
CA ARG A 98 0.89 3.70 -22.21
C ARG A 98 1.58 2.53 -22.92
N ILE A 99 1.58 1.33 -22.33
CA ILE A 99 2.28 0.19 -22.91
C ILE A 99 1.56 -0.40 -24.13
N ALA A 100 0.24 -0.31 -24.19
CA ALA A 100 -0.54 -0.73 -25.35
C ALA A 100 -0.11 0.04 -26.61
N GLY A 101 0.05 1.37 -26.52
CA GLY A 101 0.53 2.19 -27.64
C GLY A 101 1.97 1.84 -28.06
N LEU A 102 2.87 1.70 -27.08
CA LEU A 102 4.29 1.42 -27.35
C LEU A 102 4.53 0.04 -27.97
N THR A 103 3.72 -0.96 -27.62
CA THR A 103 3.85 -2.33 -28.15
C THR A 103 3.07 -2.54 -29.45
N ALA A 104 2.03 -1.76 -29.73
CA ALA A 104 1.30 -1.81 -31.00
C ALA A 104 2.12 -1.29 -32.19
N ASP A 105 2.97 -0.27 -31.96
CA ASP A 105 3.74 0.39 -33.03
C ASP A 105 5.01 -0.37 -33.45
N ALA A 106 5.17 -1.65 -33.06
CA ALA A 106 6.35 -2.48 -33.33
C ALA A 106 7.70 -1.83 -32.94
N GLN A 107 7.68 -0.87 -32.02
CA GLN A 107 8.89 -0.15 -31.59
C GLN A 107 9.76 -0.97 -30.63
N ALA A 108 9.33 -2.16 -30.19
CA ALA A 108 10.14 -3.02 -29.34
C ALA A 108 10.04 -4.49 -29.75
N ASP A 109 11.21 -5.09 -29.95
CA ASP A 109 11.34 -6.54 -30.10
C ASP A 109 11.20 -7.22 -28.72
N ARG A 110 11.61 -6.51 -27.66
CA ARG A 110 11.70 -7.02 -26.29
C ARG A 110 11.33 -5.97 -25.26
N ILE A 111 10.94 -6.42 -24.08
CA ILE A 111 10.84 -5.56 -22.88
C ILE A 111 11.97 -5.95 -21.94
N ALA A 112 12.94 -5.07 -21.77
CA ALA A 112 14.00 -5.23 -20.79
C ALA A 112 13.48 -4.95 -19.39
N VAL A 113 13.79 -5.87 -18.46
CA VAL A 113 13.52 -5.72 -17.03
C VAL A 113 14.84 -5.47 -16.33
N LEU A 114 14.92 -4.34 -15.63
CA LEU A 114 16.10 -3.95 -14.89
C LEU A 114 15.78 -3.92 -13.39
N ILE A 115 16.72 -4.40 -12.59
CA ILE A 115 16.71 -4.31 -11.13
C ILE A 115 17.93 -3.50 -10.73
N ASP A 116 17.71 -2.35 -10.09
CA ASP A 116 18.77 -1.44 -9.67
C ASP A 116 19.72 -1.05 -10.82
N GLY A 117 19.13 -0.84 -12.01
CA GLY A 117 19.85 -0.48 -13.24
C GLY A 117 20.57 -1.65 -13.92
N LYS A 118 20.55 -2.86 -13.35
CA LYS A 118 21.12 -4.06 -13.97
C LYS A 118 20.06 -4.79 -14.78
N LEU A 119 20.35 -5.06 -16.05
CA LEU A 119 19.51 -5.90 -16.91
C LEU A 119 19.49 -7.34 -16.39
N VAL A 120 18.29 -7.85 -16.07
CA VAL A 120 18.11 -9.22 -15.57
C VAL A 120 17.47 -10.14 -16.59
N VAL A 121 16.52 -9.64 -17.39
CA VAL A 121 15.88 -10.40 -18.46
C VAL A 121 15.30 -9.46 -19.51
N ALA A 122 15.11 -9.95 -20.73
CA ALA A 122 14.44 -9.22 -21.81
C ALA A 122 13.54 -10.14 -22.64
N PRO A 123 12.35 -10.51 -22.14
CA PRO A 123 11.39 -11.31 -22.90
C PRO A 123 10.97 -10.62 -24.20
N VAL A 124 10.72 -11.44 -25.22
CA VAL A 124 10.20 -11.01 -26.52
C VAL A 124 8.74 -10.58 -26.37
N VAL A 125 8.37 -9.48 -27.03
CA VAL A 125 6.99 -9.01 -27.07
C VAL A 125 6.22 -9.81 -28.13
N ALA A 126 5.48 -10.82 -27.70
CA ALA A 126 4.76 -11.70 -28.64
C ALA A 126 3.49 -11.05 -29.25
N SER A 127 2.89 -10.09 -28.56
CA SER A 127 1.71 -9.34 -29.03
C SER A 127 1.55 -8.03 -28.26
N ALA A 128 0.75 -7.11 -28.80
CA ALA A 128 0.45 -5.84 -28.13
C ALA A 128 -0.19 -6.07 -26.76
N LEU A 129 0.33 -5.39 -25.75
CA LEU A 129 -0.09 -5.53 -24.35
C LEU A 129 -1.34 -4.69 -24.07
N THR A 130 -2.48 -5.15 -24.59
CA THR A 130 -3.76 -4.40 -24.56
C THR A 130 -4.56 -4.57 -23.27
N ARG A 131 -4.27 -5.60 -22.46
CA ARG A 131 -5.03 -5.94 -21.25
C ARG A 131 -4.35 -5.51 -19.95
N GLY A 132 -3.26 -4.74 -20.03
CA GLY A 132 -2.50 -4.33 -18.84
C GLY A 132 -1.87 -5.48 -18.07
N ARG A 133 -1.78 -6.68 -18.64
CA ARG A 133 -1.20 -7.86 -18.01
C ARG A 133 0.07 -8.27 -18.72
N MET A 134 1.12 -8.44 -17.95
CA MET A 134 2.44 -8.88 -18.41
C MET A 134 2.83 -10.15 -17.70
N GLN A 135 3.59 -11.00 -18.40
CA GLN A 135 4.20 -12.17 -17.80
C GLN A 135 5.70 -12.11 -18.05
N ILE A 136 6.48 -12.22 -16.97
CA ILE A 136 7.94 -12.27 -17.03
C ILE A 136 8.37 -13.68 -16.71
N SER A 137 9.10 -14.30 -17.62
CA SER A 137 9.73 -15.60 -17.45
C SER A 137 11.23 -15.51 -17.75
N GLY A 138 12.00 -16.53 -17.36
CA GLY A 138 13.45 -16.57 -17.58
C GLY A 138 14.29 -15.83 -16.53
N LEU A 139 13.68 -15.43 -15.42
CA LEU A 139 14.40 -14.92 -14.24
C LEU A 139 15.11 -16.07 -13.52
N THR A 140 16.25 -15.77 -12.89
CA THR A 140 16.82 -16.65 -11.87
C THR A 140 15.90 -16.66 -10.64
N THR A 141 15.95 -17.69 -9.80
CA THR A 141 15.17 -17.73 -8.55
C THR A 141 15.44 -16.49 -7.68
N ALA A 142 16.72 -16.09 -7.56
CA ALA A 142 17.09 -14.92 -6.78
C ALA A 142 16.54 -13.60 -7.36
N ASP A 143 16.52 -13.45 -8.69
CA ASP A 143 15.96 -12.26 -9.32
C ASP A 143 14.43 -12.27 -9.27
N ALA A 144 13.79 -13.44 -9.41
CA ALA A 144 12.36 -13.60 -9.24
C ALA A 144 11.92 -13.23 -7.82
N ASP A 145 12.65 -13.70 -6.79
CA ASP A 145 12.39 -13.34 -5.40
C ASP A 145 12.58 -11.83 -5.17
N ARG A 146 13.61 -11.21 -5.76
CA ARG A 146 13.81 -9.75 -5.66
C ARG A 146 12.67 -8.97 -6.31
N VAL A 147 12.25 -9.37 -7.50
CA VAL A 147 11.10 -8.75 -8.20
C VAL A 147 9.84 -8.89 -7.35
N MET A 148 9.54 -10.11 -6.90
CA MET A 148 8.35 -10.40 -6.13
C MET A 148 8.34 -9.63 -4.81
N ASN A 149 9.46 -9.59 -4.08
CA ASN A 149 9.54 -8.88 -2.80
C ASN A 149 9.45 -7.36 -2.95
N SER A 150 10.10 -6.78 -3.96
CA SER A 150 10.03 -5.33 -4.21
C SER A 150 8.63 -4.89 -4.64
N LEU A 151 8.01 -5.61 -5.59
CA LEU A 151 6.67 -5.29 -6.07
C LEU A 151 5.59 -5.60 -5.03
N SER A 152 5.68 -6.72 -4.32
CA SER A 152 4.72 -7.08 -3.25
C SER A 152 4.76 -6.11 -2.07
N SER A 153 5.95 -5.62 -1.70
CA SER A 153 6.07 -4.61 -0.63
C SER A 153 5.42 -3.28 -1.01
N ARG A 154 5.42 -2.94 -2.31
CA ARG A 154 4.72 -1.78 -2.85
C ARG A 154 3.23 -2.01 -3.04
N ASP A 155 2.81 -3.19 -3.44
CA ASP A 155 1.41 -3.60 -3.41
C ASP A 155 0.87 -3.38 -1.99
N VAL A 156 1.59 -3.81 -0.95
CA VAL A 156 1.21 -3.55 0.45
C VAL A 156 1.19 -2.06 0.78
N ALA A 157 2.23 -1.30 0.40
CA ALA A 157 2.28 0.14 0.66
C ALA A 157 1.21 0.96 -0.12
N ARG A 158 0.77 0.51 -1.29
CA ARG A 158 -0.38 1.05 -2.05
C ARG A 158 -1.73 0.54 -1.55
N ARG A 159 -1.75 -0.63 -0.92
CA ARG A 159 -2.96 -1.19 -0.33
C ARG A 159 -3.39 -0.39 0.91
N ASP A 160 -2.48 0.33 1.57
CA ASP A 160 -2.82 1.18 2.71
C ASP A 160 -3.15 2.63 2.30
N ASN A 161 -3.94 2.78 1.24
CA ASN A 161 -4.43 4.08 0.79
C ASN A 161 -5.42 4.70 1.79
N LEU A 162 -6.14 3.86 2.54
CA LEU A 162 -6.81 4.24 3.78
C LEU A 162 -6.10 3.58 4.98
N VAL A 163 -5.97 4.31 6.07
CA VAL A 163 -5.36 3.83 7.31
C VAL A 163 -6.30 4.10 8.47
N LEU A 164 -6.56 3.08 9.28
CA LEU A 164 -7.33 3.19 10.52
C LEU A 164 -6.38 3.20 11.72
N VAL A 165 -6.47 4.24 12.55
CA VAL A 165 -5.61 4.39 13.73
C VAL A 165 -6.47 4.49 14.99
N PRO A 166 -6.50 3.45 15.85
CA PRO A 166 -7.22 3.50 17.10
C PRO A 166 -6.43 4.31 18.13
N SER A 167 -7.13 5.00 19.03
CA SER A 167 -6.55 5.74 20.16
C SER A 167 -5.76 4.84 21.11
N ALA A 168 -6.12 3.55 21.18
CA ALA A 168 -5.38 2.50 21.86
C ALA A 168 -5.61 1.15 21.17
N ALA A 169 -4.57 0.31 21.13
CA ALA A 169 -4.66 -1.05 20.57
C ALA A 169 -5.31 -2.06 21.52
N ALA A 170 -5.45 -1.73 22.81
CA ALA A 170 -6.08 -2.57 23.81
C ALA A 170 -6.70 -1.74 24.95
N GLY A 171 -7.69 -2.30 25.64
CA GLY A 171 -8.29 -1.72 26.83
C GLY A 171 -9.27 -2.68 27.51
N THR A 172 -10.27 -2.11 28.17
CA THR A 172 -11.30 -2.79 28.97
C THR A 172 -12.69 -2.40 28.46
N ALA A 173 -13.72 -3.09 28.96
CA ALA A 173 -15.11 -2.79 28.60
C ALA A 173 -15.59 -1.38 29.04
N ALA A 174 -14.86 -0.71 29.93
CA ALA A 174 -15.18 0.64 30.38
C ALA A 174 -14.62 1.74 29.46
N ASP A 175 -13.64 1.41 28.63
CA ASP A 175 -12.93 2.37 27.79
C ASP A 175 -13.75 2.81 26.57
N THR A 176 -13.36 3.93 25.98
CA THR A 176 -13.89 4.42 24.71
C THR A 176 -12.75 4.51 23.71
N PHE A 177 -12.98 4.01 22.50
CA PHE A 177 -11.96 3.95 21.45
C PHE A 177 -12.32 4.90 20.33
N HIS A 178 -11.40 5.79 20.00
CA HIS A 178 -11.49 6.64 18.82
C HIS A 178 -10.67 6.02 17.70
N VAL A 179 -11.27 5.81 16.54
CA VAL A 179 -10.60 5.30 15.35
C VAL A 179 -10.56 6.41 14.33
N GLU A 180 -9.38 7.00 14.18
CA GLU A 180 -9.12 8.02 13.17
C GLU A 180 -8.88 7.36 11.81
N ILE A 181 -9.39 7.99 10.77
CA ILE A 181 -9.24 7.53 9.39
C ILE A 181 -8.37 8.51 8.64
N PHE A 182 -7.41 7.98 7.91
CA PHE A 182 -6.54 8.76 7.06
C PHE A 182 -6.50 8.21 5.64
N ALA A 183 -6.27 9.08 4.66
CA ALA A 183 -5.82 8.68 3.34
C ALA A 183 -4.33 8.98 3.15
N ASN A 184 -3.65 8.17 2.35
CA ASN A 184 -2.26 8.39 1.96
C ASN A 184 -2.16 8.82 0.49
N ASN A 185 -1.41 9.89 0.23
CA ASN A 185 -1.01 10.35 -1.10
C ASN A 185 -2.18 10.50 -2.10
N VAL A 186 -3.33 10.96 -1.63
CA VAL A 186 -4.53 11.12 -2.44
C VAL A 186 -4.37 12.26 -3.44
N LYS A 187 -4.82 12.06 -4.68
CA LYS A 187 -4.76 13.06 -5.75
C LYS A 187 -6.16 13.45 -6.20
N LYS A 188 -6.40 14.75 -6.36
CA LYS A 188 -7.66 15.32 -6.84
C LYS A 188 -8.89 14.83 -6.08
N LEU A 189 -8.79 14.60 -4.77
CA LEU A 189 -9.94 14.19 -3.96
C LEU A 189 -10.98 15.30 -3.96
N ARG A 190 -12.16 15.03 -4.50
CA ARG A 190 -13.32 15.91 -4.42
C ARG A 190 -14.20 15.56 -3.25
N GLY A 191 -14.38 14.28 -2.97
CA GLY A 191 -15.25 13.83 -1.90
C GLY A 191 -14.95 12.42 -1.48
N TYR A 192 -15.50 12.03 -0.34
CA TYR A 192 -15.41 10.69 0.17
C TYR A 192 -16.68 10.33 0.90
N GLN A 193 -16.94 9.02 0.93
CA GLN A 193 -17.87 8.40 1.84
C GLN A 193 -17.16 7.21 2.44
N ILE A 194 -17.20 7.05 3.76
CA ILE A 194 -16.53 5.96 4.46
C ILE A 194 -17.49 5.39 5.47
N THR A 195 -17.64 4.07 5.48
CA THR A 195 -18.40 3.32 6.48
C THR A 195 -17.44 2.37 7.21
N LEU A 196 -17.47 2.39 8.54
CA LEU A 196 -16.72 1.42 9.36
C LEU A 196 -17.66 0.45 10.06
N ASP A 197 -17.19 -0.79 10.24
CA ASP A 197 -17.83 -1.77 11.10
C ASP A 197 -16.83 -2.43 12.05
N ALA A 198 -17.34 -3.00 13.13
CA ALA A 198 -16.56 -3.72 14.13
C ALA A 198 -17.01 -5.17 14.18
N VAL A 199 -16.09 -6.11 13.96
CA VAL A 199 -16.35 -7.55 13.90
C VAL A 199 -15.38 -8.34 14.79
N GLY A 200 -15.70 -9.59 15.09
CA GLY A 200 -14.87 -10.44 15.95
C GLY A 200 -15.22 -10.28 17.43
N GLY A 201 -14.22 -10.45 18.30
CA GLY A 201 -14.42 -10.65 19.73
C GLY A 201 -14.79 -12.09 20.08
N ASP A 202 -14.44 -12.50 21.29
CA ASP A 202 -14.81 -13.79 21.86
C ASP A 202 -16.18 -13.71 22.58
N ALA A 203 -16.52 -12.52 23.08
CA ALA A 203 -17.82 -12.18 23.69
C ALA A 203 -18.13 -10.70 23.52
N GLY A 204 -19.41 -10.32 23.61
CA GLY A 204 -19.87 -8.94 23.45
C GLY A 204 -19.62 -8.32 22.07
N SER A 205 -19.59 -6.99 21.99
CA SER A 205 -19.36 -6.25 20.74
C SER A 205 -18.75 -4.87 20.99
N LEU A 206 -18.16 -4.27 19.96
CA LEU A 206 -17.87 -2.83 19.96
C LEU A 206 -19.03 -2.09 19.29
N LYS A 207 -19.77 -1.30 20.07
CA LYS A 207 -20.88 -0.47 19.58
C LYS A 207 -20.34 0.82 19.00
N PHE A 208 -20.80 1.15 17.80
CA PHE A 208 -20.63 2.49 17.26
C PHE A 208 -21.46 3.48 18.08
N GLU A 209 -20.84 4.56 18.54
CA GLU A 209 -21.51 5.63 19.29
C GLU A 209 -21.71 6.87 18.41
N GLN A 210 -20.64 7.35 17.78
CA GLN A 210 -20.68 8.54 16.94
C GLN A 210 -19.55 8.56 15.91
N ALA A 211 -19.69 9.44 14.93
CA ALA A 211 -18.64 9.77 13.97
C ALA A 211 -18.54 11.29 13.86
N GLU A 212 -17.35 11.81 13.62
CA GLU A 212 -17.11 13.24 13.47
C GLU A 212 -15.98 13.53 12.47
N VAL A 213 -15.89 14.79 12.05
CA VAL A 213 -14.78 15.28 11.23
C VAL A 213 -14.28 16.56 11.89
N ASP A 214 -13.11 16.53 12.50
CA ASP A 214 -12.49 17.74 13.03
C ASP A 214 -11.81 18.54 11.90
N THR A 215 -12.40 19.69 11.57
CA THR A 215 -11.89 20.58 10.51
C THR A 215 -10.93 21.64 11.01
N GLY A 216 -10.71 21.72 12.32
CA GLY A 216 -9.66 22.56 12.91
C GLY A 216 -8.27 21.94 12.78
N ARG A 217 -8.17 20.66 12.40
CA ARG A 217 -6.89 19.98 12.29
C ARG A 217 -6.08 20.46 11.10
N GLY A 218 -4.78 20.63 11.31
CA GLY A 218 -3.84 20.99 10.24
C GLY A 218 -3.62 19.90 9.18
N ASP A 219 -3.98 18.64 9.49
CA ASP A 219 -3.87 17.50 8.57
C ASP A 219 -5.20 17.12 7.90
N TYR A 220 -6.28 17.89 8.12
CA TYR A 220 -7.57 17.64 7.49
C TYR A 220 -7.53 17.87 5.98
N ILE A 221 -8.03 16.90 5.19
CA ILE A 221 -7.88 16.92 3.73
C ILE A 221 -8.51 18.14 3.05
N PHE A 222 -9.64 18.66 3.54
CA PHE A 222 -10.28 19.86 2.99
C PHE A 222 -9.99 21.11 3.83
N GLY A 223 -8.88 21.13 4.58
CA GLY A 223 -8.47 22.28 5.37
C GLY A 223 -8.46 23.57 4.55
N GLY A 224 -9.08 24.62 5.09
CA GLY A 224 -9.18 25.93 4.44
C GLY A 224 -10.12 25.99 3.23
N THR A 225 -10.85 24.93 2.90
CA THR A 225 -11.81 24.89 1.78
C THR A 225 -13.23 24.64 2.30
N GLU A 226 -14.21 25.33 1.71
CA GLU A 226 -15.62 25.07 1.99
C GLU A 226 -16.01 23.67 1.47
N SER A 227 -16.68 22.89 2.32
CA SER A 227 -17.06 21.52 2.02
C SER A 227 -18.42 21.15 2.63
N TYR A 228 -19.15 20.26 1.98
CA TYR A 228 -20.42 19.71 2.44
C TYR A 228 -20.17 18.41 3.20
N ARG A 229 -20.56 18.40 4.47
CA ARG A 229 -20.40 17.23 5.34
C ARG A 229 -21.75 16.63 5.69
N ALA A 230 -21.78 15.29 5.71
CA ALA A 230 -22.90 14.54 6.24
C ALA A 230 -22.39 13.39 7.12
N ILE A 231 -23.09 13.12 8.21
CA ILE A 231 -22.87 11.95 9.05
C ILE A 231 -24.19 11.19 9.11
N ASN A 232 -24.18 9.91 8.77
CA ASN A 232 -25.32 9.03 8.89
C ASN A 232 -25.00 7.99 9.99
N PRO A 233 -25.50 8.19 11.23
CA PRO A 233 -25.19 7.30 12.34
C PRO A 233 -25.81 5.90 12.16
N THR A 234 -26.96 5.80 11.50
CA THR A 234 -27.63 4.51 11.22
C THR A 234 -26.78 3.62 10.32
N LEU A 235 -26.15 4.21 9.30
CA LEU A 235 -25.25 3.51 8.40
C LEU A 235 -23.78 3.55 8.83
N LYS A 236 -23.48 4.08 10.04
CA LYS A 236 -22.12 4.26 10.55
C LYS A 236 -21.21 4.90 9.50
N ARG A 237 -21.64 6.03 8.95
CA ARG A 237 -21.05 6.60 7.73
C ARG A 237 -20.74 8.08 7.88
N ILE A 238 -19.56 8.46 7.43
CA ILE A 238 -19.16 9.85 7.19
C ILE A 238 -19.12 10.07 5.68
N ALA A 239 -19.64 11.21 5.24
CA ALA A 239 -19.43 11.71 3.89
C ALA A 239 -18.97 13.17 3.93
N ASN A 240 -18.09 13.54 3.00
CA ASN A 240 -17.67 14.92 2.82
C ASN A 240 -17.34 15.18 1.35
N ALA A 241 -17.69 16.35 0.82
CA ALA A 241 -17.41 16.70 -0.57
C ALA A 241 -17.21 18.19 -0.78
N LEU A 242 -16.33 18.54 -1.70
CA LEU A 242 -16.16 19.88 -2.22
C LEU A 242 -17.25 20.20 -3.25
N PRO A 243 -17.70 21.46 -3.35
CA PRO A 243 -18.65 21.88 -4.39
C PRO A 243 -18.10 21.58 -5.80
N SER A 244 -16.81 21.84 -6.03
CA SER A 244 -16.13 21.68 -7.32
C SER A 244 -14.64 21.40 -7.14
N GLY A 245 -13.99 20.86 -8.17
CA GLY A 245 -12.55 20.61 -8.18
C GLY A 245 -12.15 19.40 -7.34
N GLY A 246 -10.92 19.40 -6.84
CA GLY A 246 -10.39 18.38 -5.96
C GLY A 246 -9.08 18.87 -5.32
N VAL A 247 -8.70 18.27 -4.20
CA VAL A 247 -7.45 18.57 -3.50
C VAL A 247 -6.48 17.42 -3.56
N ASP A 248 -5.20 17.75 -3.50
CA ASP A 248 -4.13 16.77 -3.32
C ASP A 248 -3.78 16.68 -1.83
N GLY A 249 -3.77 15.47 -1.29
CA GLY A 249 -3.19 15.18 0.01
C GLY A 249 -1.81 14.55 -0.19
N VAL A 250 -0.76 15.19 0.33
CA VAL A 250 0.60 14.62 0.33
C VAL A 250 0.84 13.95 1.68
N GLY A 251 1.36 12.73 1.67
CA GLY A 251 1.51 11.95 2.89
C GLY A 251 0.15 11.56 3.46
N ARG A 252 0.03 11.57 4.79
CA ARG A 252 -1.15 11.10 5.51
C ARG A 252 -2.08 12.27 5.85
N VAL A 253 -3.32 12.22 5.38
CA VAL A 253 -4.33 13.27 5.57
C VAL A 253 -5.57 12.73 6.27
N TYR A 254 -6.10 13.50 7.22
CA TYR A 254 -7.22 13.11 8.07
C TYR A 254 -8.57 13.24 7.34
N LEU A 255 -9.44 12.25 7.52
CA LEU A 255 -10.76 12.14 6.89
C LEU A 255 -11.92 12.12 7.90
N GLY A 256 -11.69 11.69 9.13
CA GLY A 256 -12.75 11.58 10.15
C GLY A 256 -12.37 10.68 11.31
N THR A 257 -13.17 10.71 12.35
CA THR A 257 -13.02 9.90 13.56
C THR A 257 -14.31 9.15 13.83
N TYR A 258 -14.18 7.87 14.18
CA TYR A 258 -15.27 7.04 14.67
C TYR A 258 -15.06 6.72 16.14
N THR A 259 -16.12 6.79 16.94
CA THR A 259 -16.08 6.42 18.35
C THR A 259 -16.80 5.09 18.55
N PHE A 260 -16.09 4.15 19.16
CA PHE A 260 -16.61 2.85 19.54
C PHE A 260 -16.55 2.65 21.05
N LYS A 261 -17.61 2.04 21.59
CA LYS A 261 -17.71 1.66 23.00
C LYS A 261 -17.94 0.16 23.12
N PRO A 262 -17.12 -0.58 23.86
CA PRO A 262 -17.38 -1.99 24.11
C PRO A 262 -18.67 -2.16 24.93
N THR A 263 -19.38 -3.28 24.70
CA THR A 263 -20.40 -3.74 25.64
C THR A 263 -19.78 -4.22 26.94
N ALA A 264 -20.56 -4.28 28.02
CA ALA A 264 -20.05 -4.68 29.34
C ALA A 264 -19.45 -6.10 29.37
N ASP A 265 -19.89 -6.97 28.47
CA ASP A 265 -19.42 -8.35 28.28
C ASP A 265 -18.38 -8.49 27.15
N ALA A 266 -17.92 -7.37 26.56
CA ALA A 266 -16.96 -7.40 25.47
C ALA A 266 -15.62 -8.00 25.92
N LYS A 267 -15.12 -8.97 25.16
CA LYS A 267 -13.85 -9.66 25.42
C LYS A 267 -13.25 -10.16 24.12
N GLY A 268 -11.92 -10.22 24.06
CA GLY A 268 -11.18 -10.77 22.93
C GLY A 268 -10.73 -9.69 21.96
N THR A 269 -10.42 -10.07 20.72
CA THR A 269 -9.90 -9.14 19.70
C THR A 269 -10.96 -8.79 18.68
N PHE A 270 -11.29 -7.51 18.61
CA PHE A 270 -12.20 -6.94 17.62
C PHE A 270 -11.40 -6.33 16.49
N ARG A 271 -11.87 -6.52 15.27
CA ARG A 271 -11.37 -5.87 14.06
C ARG A 271 -12.30 -4.75 13.66
N ILE A 272 -11.77 -3.55 13.49
CA ILE A 272 -12.46 -2.44 12.85
C ILE A 272 -12.08 -2.48 11.38
N VAL A 273 -13.08 -2.47 10.49
CA VAL A 273 -12.89 -2.62 9.04
C VAL A 273 -13.68 -1.57 8.29
N THR A 274 -13.14 -1.09 7.17
CA THR A 274 -13.94 -0.37 6.17
C THR A 274 -14.90 -1.34 5.47
N VAL A 275 -16.13 -0.90 5.22
CA VAL A 275 -17.13 -1.72 4.52
C VAL A 275 -17.19 -1.35 3.04
N ASN A 276 -17.03 -2.34 2.17
CA ASN A 276 -16.90 -2.17 0.71
C ASN A 276 -18.04 -2.83 -0.08
N ARG A 277 -19.25 -2.97 0.50
CA ARG A 277 -20.39 -3.54 -0.23
C ARG A 277 -21.15 -2.39 -0.90
N GLY A 278 -21.26 -2.38 -2.23
CA GLY A 278 -22.12 -1.43 -2.95
C GLY A 278 -21.82 0.05 -2.68
N ASN A 279 -20.55 0.45 -2.78
CA ASN A 279 -20.07 1.84 -2.63
C ASN A 279 -20.23 2.46 -1.22
N GLU A 280 -20.31 1.63 -0.17
CA GLU A 280 -20.32 2.09 1.22
C GLU A 280 -19.09 2.92 1.59
N THR A 281 -17.91 2.51 1.10
CA THR A 281 -16.66 3.27 1.18
C THR A 281 -16.16 3.58 -0.22
N VAL A 282 -15.95 4.86 -0.52
CA VAL A 282 -15.47 5.34 -1.82
C VAL A 282 -14.76 6.69 -1.66
N LEU A 283 -13.69 6.90 -2.42
CA LEU A 283 -13.05 8.19 -2.62
C LEU A 283 -13.37 8.66 -4.04
N LEU A 284 -13.76 9.92 -4.21
CA LEU A 284 -14.27 10.46 -5.46
C LEU A 284 -13.36 11.57 -5.99
N GLY A 285 -13.12 11.53 -7.30
CA GLY A 285 -12.42 12.55 -8.06
C GLY A 285 -13.30 13.74 -8.47
N PRO A 286 -12.75 14.72 -9.20
CA PRO A 286 -13.43 15.98 -9.54
C PRO A 286 -14.72 15.80 -10.35
N ASN A 287 -14.84 14.73 -11.11
CA ASN A 287 -15.99 14.41 -11.96
C ASN A 287 -16.90 13.35 -11.32
N SER A 288 -16.80 13.13 -10.01
CA SER A 288 -17.54 12.08 -9.28
C SER A 288 -17.21 10.65 -9.71
N GLU A 289 -16.08 10.45 -10.37
CA GLU A 289 -15.48 9.14 -10.61
C GLU A 289 -14.89 8.57 -9.33
N ALA A 290 -14.93 7.25 -9.14
CA ALA A 290 -14.18 6.61 -8.07
C ALA A 290 -12.69 6.74 -8.36
N LEU A 291 -11.90 7.14 -7.36
CA LEU A 291 -10.45 7.11 -7.46
C LEU A 291 -9.97 5.65 -7.41
N ASP A 292 -8.99 5.32 -8.24
CA ASP A 292 -8.31 4.02 -8.24
C ASP A 292 -7.42 3.88 -7.00
N MET A 293 -8.07 3.64 -5.86
CA MET A 293 -7.44 3.57 -4.54
C MET A 293 -8.02 2.38 -3.77
N ASN A 294 -7.14 1.64 -3.07
CA ASN A 294 -7.63 0.65 -2.13
C ASN A 294 -8.29 1.33 -0.94
N VAL A 295 -9.61 1.23 -0.85
CA VAL A 295 -10.38 1.73 0.27
C VAL A 295 -10.59 0.66 1.36
N SER A 296 -10.00 -0.53 1.21
CA SER A 296 -10.01 -1.57 2.24
C SER A 296 -8.95 -1.28 3.29
N ALA A 297 -9.37 -0.99 4.51
CA ALA A 297 -8.49 -0.80 5.66
C ALA A 297 -9.03 -1.53 6.88
N GLN A 298 -8.13 -1.96 7.77
CA GLN A 298 -8.51 -2.57 9.04
C GLN A 298 -7.54 -2.23 10.16
N THR A 299 -8.03 -2.27 11.39
CA THR A 299 -7.21 -2.22 12.61
C THR A 299 -7.82 -3.14 13.67
N THR A 300 -7.11 -3.40 14.76
CA THR A 300 -7.55 -4.27 15.85
C THR A 300 -7.56 -3.56 17.19
N ILE A 301 -8.55 -3.89 18.01
CA ILE A 301 -8.65 -3.46 19.41
C ILE A 301 -8.88 -4.71 20.25
N SER A 302 -8.02 -4.96 21.25
CA SER A 302 -8.18 -6.09 22.17
C SER A 302 -8.80 -5.64 23.50
N ILE A 303 -9.88 -6.29 23.92
CA ILE A 303 -10.56 -6.05 25.20
C ILE A 303 -10.23 -7.19 26.16
N LYS A 304 -9.72 -6.83 27.34
CA LYS A 304 -9.35 -7.77 28.41
C LYS A 304 -10.50 -8.02 29.38
#